data_AF-A0A970E9H6-F1
#
_entry.id   AF-A0A970E9H6-F1
#
_cell.length_a   1.000
_cell.length_b   1.000
_cell.length_c   1.000
_cell.angle_alpha   90.00
_cell.angle_beta   90.00
_cell.angle_gamma   90.00
#
_symmetry.space_group_name_H-M   'P 1'
#
loop_
_entity.id
_entity.type
_entity.pdbx_description
1 polymer ?
#
loop_
_entity_poly.entity_id
_entity_poly.type
_entity_poly.pdbx_seq_one_letter_code
_entity_poly.pdbx_strand_id
1 'polypeptide(L)'
;MDIGRVLIFVPIAVYCFYSFSKSKQNIYLIFAALSWCTAFYSGSLNVYRTLQEPLKSVLDMMTILVLFIMFIPYLKQSYREYKEYKNKN
;
A
#
# COMPACT_ATOMS: atom_id res chain seq x y z
N MET A 1 -9.09 16.53 -12.85
CA MET A 1 -8.36 16.89 -11.62
C MET A 1 -7.78 15.65 -10.91
N ASP A 2 -8.39 14.46 -11.08
CA ASP A 2 -7.97 13.23 -10.40
C ASP A 2 -6.75 12.50 -11.01
N ILE A 3 -6.51 12.63 -12.32
CA ILE A 3 -5.26 12.12 -12.95
C ILE A 3 -4.00 12.77 -12.37
N GLY A 4 -4.09 14.05 -11.97
CA GLY A 4 -2.99 14.73 -11.29
C GLY A 4 -2.65 14.08 -9.94
N ARG A 5 -3.64 13.51 -9.24
CA ARG A 5 -3.40 12.77 -8.00
C ARG A 5 -2.65 11.49 -8.27
N VAL A 6 -3.04 10.72 -9.29
CA VAL A 6 -2.30 9.50 -9.69
C VAL A 6 -0.85 9.84 -10.01
N LEU A 7 -0.61 10.89 -10.79
CA LEU A 7 0.72 11.35 -11.17
C LEU A 7 1.60 11.75 -9.97
N ILE A 8 1.03 12.21 -8.86
CA ILE A 8 1.77 12.61 -7.66
C ILE A 8 1.92 11.43 -6.69
N PHE A 9 0.82 10.73 -6.40
CA PHE A 9 0.78 9.73 -5.35
C PHE A 9 1.33 8.37 -5.77
N VAL A 10 1.33 8.01 -7.06
CA VAL A 10 1.99 6.78 -7.53
C VAL A 10 3.51 6.84 -7.35
N PRO A 11 4.22 7.91 -7.76
CA PRO A 11 5.65 8.06 -7.45
C PRO A 11 5.95 8.04 -5.96
N ILE A 12 5.09 8.65 -5.14
CA ILE A 12 5.23 8.61 -3.67
C ILE A 12 5.10 7.17 -3.17
N ALA A 13 4.11 6.40 -3.63
CA ALA A 13 3.95 5.00 -3.26
C ALA A 13 5.19 4.17 -3.63
N VAL A 14 5.72 4.36 -4.84
CA VAL A 14 6.94 3.70 -5.32
C VAL A 14 8.15 4.09 -4.48
N TYR A 15 8.31 5.37 -4.15
CA TYR A 15 9.39 5.84 -3.28
C TYR A 15 9.30 5.24 -1.87
N CYS A 16 8.10 5.14 -1.31
CA CYS A 16 7.86 4.50 -0.04
C CYS A 16 8.21 3.00 -0.08
N PHE A 17 7.82 2.27 -1.14
CA PHE A 17 8.22 0.87 -1.33
C PHE A 17 9.74 0.69 -1.45
N TYR A 18 10.41 1.57 -2.20
CA TYR A 18 11.87 1.57 -2.31
C TYR A 18 12.54 1.84 -0.96
N SER A 19 12.06 2.84 -0.22
CA SER A 19 12.59 3.22 1.10
C SER A 19 12.35 2.15 2.15
N PHE A 20 11.22 1.44 2.10
CA PHE A 20 10.97 0.25 2.91
C PHE A 20 12.00 -0.85 2.61
N SER A 21 12.30 -1.10 1.33
CA SER A 21 13.26 -2.14 0.95
C SER A 21 14.65 -1.91 1.53
N LYS A 22 15.07 -0.64 1.71
CA LYS A 22 16.33 -0.27 2.37
C LYS A 22 16.26 -0.25 3.89
N SER A 23 15.27 0.42 4.46
CA SER A 23 15.23 0.70 5.91
C SER A 23 14.51 -0.39 6.73
N LYS A 24 13.62 -1.16 6.08
CA LYS A 24 12.68 -2.11 6.69
C LYS A 24 11.77 -1.49 7.75
N GLN A 25 11.58 -0.17 7.75
CA GLN A 25 10.67 0.51 8.69
C GLN A 25 9.23 0.42 8.19
N ASN A 26 8.34 -0.17 8.98
CA ASN A 26 6.93 -0.35 8.61
C ASN A 26 6.19 0.95 8.28
N ILE A 27 6.67 2.10 8.80
CA ILE A 27 6.07 3.41 8.50
C ILE A 27 6.04 3.71 7.00
N TYR A 28 7.05 3.25 6.24
CA TYR A 28 7.06 3.41 4.79
C TYR A 28 5.97 2.58 4.10
N LEU A 29 5.63 1.41 4.62
CA LEU A 29 4.51 0.63 4.10
C LEU A 29 3.17 1.32 4.37
N ILE A 30 2.99 1.90 5.57
CA ILE A 30 1.79 2.67 5.90
C ILE A 30 1.64 3.85 4.94
N PHE A 31 2.72 4.59 4.67
CA PHE A 31 2.69 5.69 3.69
C PHE A 31 2.47 5.19 2.25
N ALA A 32 3.00 4.03 1.88
CA ALA A 32 2.74 3.41 0.58
C ALA A 32 1.26 3.04 0.41
N ALA A 33 0.62 2.46 1.43
CA ALA A 33 -0.83 2.19 1.41
C ALA A 33 -1.65 3.47 1.27
N LEU A 34 -1.36 4.47 2.10
CA LEU A 34 -2.10 5.72 2.12
C LEU A 34 -1.98 6.44 0.78
N SER A 35 -0.78 6.51 0.21
CA SER A 35 -0.56 7.11 -1.11
C SER A 35 -1.26 6.33 -2.22
N TRP A 36 -1.21 5.00 -2.22
CA TRP A 36 -1.92 4.16 -3.19
C TRP A 36 -3.45 4.35 -3.12
N CYS A 37 -4.03 4.30 -1.92
CA CYS A 37 -5.46 4.54 -1.71
C CYS A 37 -5.85 5.96 -2.12
N THR A 38 -5.02 6.95 -1.82
CA THR A 38 -5.27 8.34 -2.20
C THR A 38 -5.18 8.56 -3.70
N ALA A 39 -4.27 7.87 -4.40
CA ALA A 39 -4.14 7.94 -5.85
C ALA A 39 -5.42 7.48 -6.56
N PHE A 40 -6.00 6.36 -6.13
CA PHE A 40 -7.02 5.68 -6.95
C PHE A 40 -8.44 5.72 -6.39
N TYR A 41 -8.60 5.80 -5.06
CA TYR A 41 -9.90 5.65 -4.41
C TYR A 41 -10.41 6.96 -3.78
N SER A 42 -9.59 8.02 -3.69
CA SER A 42 -9.98 9.31 -3.09
C SER A 42 -10.54 10.32 -4.09
N GLY A 43 -11.59 11.07 -3.69
CA GLY A 43 -12.26 12.12 -4.49
C GLY A 43 -13.66 11.75 -4.97
N SER A 44 -14.45 12.74 -5.40
CA SER A 44 -15.83 12.51 -5.88
C SER A 44 -15.86 11.83 -7.27
N LEU A 45 -14.86 12.12 -8.10
CA LEU A 45 -14.57 11.51 -9.40
C LEU A 45 -13.32 10.61 -9.29
N ASN A 46 -13.30 9.73 -8.28
CA ASN A 46 -12.15 8.86 -8.08
C ASN A 46 -11.87 8.00 -9.33
N VAL A 47 -10.58 7.77 -9.58
CA VAL A 47 -10.12 7.11 -10.81
C VAL A 47 -10.76 5.73 -10.97
N TYR A 48 -10.97 5.02 -9.85
CA TYR A 48 -11.68 3.75 -9.81
C TYR A 48 -13.11 3.79 -10.41
N ARG A 49 -13.90 4.85 -10.16
CA ARG A 49 -15.25 4.98 -10.74
C ARG A 49 -15.22 5.36 -12.22
N THR A 50 -14.19 6.06 -12.66
CA THR A 50 -14.05 6.51 -14.05
C THR A 50 -13.46 5.46 -14.98
N LEU A 51 -12.82 4.41 -14.44
CA LEU A 51 -12.23 3.33 -15.21
C LEU A 51 -13.29 2.33 -15.71
N GLN A 52 -13.17 1.92 -16.97
CA GLN A 52 -13.96 0.83 -17.53
C GLN A 52 -13.53 -0.53 -16.95
N GLU A 53 -14.42 -1.53 -17.03
CA GLU A 53 -14.28 -2.85 -16.40
C GLU A 53 -12.94 -3.59 -16.58
N PRO A 54 -12.25 -3.58 -17.73
CA PRO A 54 -10.96 -4.27 -17.83
C PRO A 54 -9.89 -3.60 -16.97
N LEU A 55 -9.85 -2.26 -16.92
CA LEU A 55 -8.85 -1.53 -16.15
C LEU A 55 -9.17 -1.53 -14.66
N LYS A 56 -10.45 -1.53 -14.31
CA LYS A 56 -10.92 -1.61 -12.93
C LYS A 56 -10.49 -2.94 -12.28
N SER A 57 -10.62 -4.04 -13.01
CA SER A 57 -10.20 -5.37 -12.55
C SER A 57 -8.68 -5.47 -12.36
N VAL A 58 -7.89 -4.87 -13.28
CA VAL A 58 -6.44 -4.77 -13.13
C VAL A 58 -6.07 -3.95 -11.89
N LEU A 59 -6.75 -2.82 -11.66
CA LEU A 59 -6.52 -2.00 -10.48
C LEU A 59 -6.81 -2.76 -9.19
N ASP A 60 -7.92 -3.49 -9.11
CA ASP A 60 -8.26 -4.29 -7.93
C ASP A 60 -7.23 -5.39 -7.68
N MET A 61 -6.75 -6.06 -8.73
CA MET A 61 -5.66 -7.03 -8.61
C MET A 61 -4.36 -6.39 -8.08
N MET A 62 -3.99 -5.21 -8.59
CA MET A 62 -2.82 -4.46 -8.12
C MET A 62 -2.97 -4.02 -6.68
N THR A 63 -4.16 -3.54 -6.28
CA THR A 63 -4.45 -3.16 -4.89
C THR A 63 -4.34 -4.36 -3.95
N ILE A 64 -4.88 -5.52 -4.32
CA ILE A 64 -4.73 -6.76 -3.54
C ILE A 64 -3.24 -7.12 -3.39
N LEU A 65 -2.47 -7.10 -4.48
CA LEU A 65 -1.04 -7.41 -4.46
C LEU A 65 -0.28 -6.45 -3.52
N VAL A 66 -0.54 -5.14 -3.65
CA VAL A 66 0.03 -4.08 -2.82
C VAL A 66 -0.28 -4.31 -1.34
N LEU A 67 -1.52 -4.67 -0.99
CA LEU A 67 -1.92 -5.01 0.37
C LEU A 67 -1.19 -6.26 0.90
N PHE A 68 -1.06 -7.32 0.11
CA PHE A 68 -0.32 -8.52 0.52
C PHE A 68 1.16 -8.23 0.79
N ILE A 69 1.81 -7.46 -0.09
CA ILE A 69 3.22 -7.07 0.09
C ILE A 69 3.41 -6.30 1.40
N MET A 70 2.44 -5.47 1.79
CA MET A 70 2.49 -4.72 3.05
C MET A 70 2.15 -5.57 4.27
N PHE A 71 1.25 -6.54 4.15
CA PHE A 71 0.78 -7.35 5.26
C PHE A 71 1.82 -8.38 5.75
N ILE A 72 2.56 -9.01 4.82
CA ILE A 72 3.57 -10.03 5.13
C ILE A 72 4.63 -9.55 6.14
N PRO A 73 5.32 -8.41 5.94
CA PRO A 73 6.35 -7.95 6.89
C PRO A 73 5.75 -7.60 8.25
N TYR A 74 4.52 -7.07 8.28
CA TYR A 74 3.82 -6.76 9.53
C TYR A 74 3.49 -8.02 10.32
N LEU A 75 2.95 -9.05 9.66
CA LEU A 75 2.72 -10.37 10.24
C LEU A 75 4.01 -10.98 10.79
N LYS A 76 5.11 -10.88 10.03
CA LYS A 76 6.41 -11.43 10.45
C LYS A 76 6.92 -10.74 11.71
N GLN A 77 6.77 -9.43 11.82
CA GLN A 77 7.14 -8.69 13.02
C GLN A 77 6.23 -9.06 14.20
N SER A 78 4.92 -9.08 14.00
CA SER A 78 3.96 -9.43 15.06
C SER A 78 4.19 -10.84 15.61
N TYR A 79 4.49 -11.82 14.74
CA TYR A 79 4.83 -13.18 15.16
C TYR A 79 6.12 -13.23 15.98
N ARG A 80 7.13 -12.42 15.63
CA ARG A 80 8.38 -12.33 16.38
C ARG A 80 8.13 -11.78 17.79
N GLU A 81 7.39 -10.68 17.88
CA GLU A 81 7.01 -10.04 19.15
C GLU A 81 6.19 -10.99 20.03
N TYR A 82 5.24 -11.72 19.45
CA TYR A 82 4.45 -12.72 20.17
C TYR A 82 5.32 -13.87 20.71
N LYS A 83 6.26 -14.37 19.90
CA LYS A 83 7.19 -15.43 20.33
C LYS A 83 8.11 -14.95 21.47
N GLU A 84 8.58 -13.71 21.41
CA GLU A 84 9.39 -13.10 22.47
C GLU A 84 8.59 -12.94 23.77
N TYR A 85 7.34 -12.49 23.68
CA TYR A 85 6.42 -12.41 24.82
C TYR A 85 6.19 -13.79 25.46
N LYS A 86 5.89 -14.81 24.65
CA LYS A 86 5.66 -16.19 25.12
C LYS A 86 6.91 -16.82 25.74
N ASN A 87 8.12 -16.42 25.35
CA ASN A 87 9.35 -16.94 25.92
C ASN A 87 9.79 -16.21 27.20
N LYS A 88 9.24 -15.02 27.48
CA LYS A 88 9.52 -14.24 28.69
C LYS A 88 8.55 -14.52 29.85
N ASN A 89 7.38 -15.07 29.56
CA ASN A 89 6.38 -15.58 30.53
C ASN A 89 6.39 -17.10 30.56
#